data_AF-A0A7H8TGR8-F1
#
_entry.id   AF-A0A7H8TGR8-F1
#
_cell.length_a   1.000
_cell.length_b   1.000
_cell.length_c   1.000
_cell.angle_alpha   90.00
_cell.angle_beta   90.00
_cell.angle_gamma   90.00
#
_symmetry.space_group_name_H-M   'P 1'
#
loop_
_entity.id
_entity.type
_entity.pdbx_description
1 polymer ?
#
loop_
_entity_poly.entity_id
_entity_poly.type
_entity_poly.pdbx_seq_one_letter_code
_entity_poly.pdbx_strand_id
1 'polypeptide(L)'
;MTEDGRRADIERIIAPLTENMPKAGDFGFDAIRRLGNPMPMLVHNEGQERLELWLEPFGQDYWLEPGEAVHVTSYGTWSDHPFETVHEPGRLTVWATSWFATVTDREGNEFPPGRRDTTP
;
A
#
# COMPACT_ATOMS: atom_id res chain seq x y z
N MET A 1 17.78 -19.16 -0.72
CA MET A 1 17.70 -17.70 -0.64
C MET A 1 19.01 -17.20 -0.06
N THR A 2 19.81 -16.49 -0.85
CA THR A 2 21.11 -15.95 -0.43
C THR A 2 20.91 -14.69 0.41
N GLU A 3 21.88 -14.38 1.26
CA GLU A 3 21.85 -13.22 2.15
C GLU A 3 21.75 -11.90 1.35
N ASP A 4 22.37 -11.86 0.17
CA ASP A 4 22.30 -10.74 -0.78
C ASP A 4 20.90 -10.57 -1.40
N GLY A 5 20.21 -11.67 -1.73
CA GLY A 5 18.84 -11.61 -2.25
C GLY A 5 17.88 -11.05 -1.21
N ARG A 6 18.04 -11.47 0.06
CA ARG A 6 17.26 -10.95 1.18
C ARG A 6 17.51 -9.46 1.41
N ARG A 7 18.74 -8.97 1.23
CA ARG A 7 19.07 -7.54 1.37
C ARG A 7 18.43 -6.69 0.27
N ALA A 8 18.47 -7.15 -0.98
CA ALA A 8 17.83 -6.45 -2.10
C ALA A 8 16.31 -6.35 -1.94
N ASP A 9 15.67 -7.43 -1.48
CA ASP A 9 14.23 -7.43 -1.19
C ASP A 9 13.87 -6.42 -0.09
N ILE A 10 14.71 -6.34 0.94
CA ILE A 10 14.57 -5.39 2.05
C ILE A 10 14.77 -3.95 1.56
N GLU A 11 15.79 -3.67 0.75
CA GLU A 11 16.01 -2.33 0.17
C GLU A 11 14.83 -1.87 -0.67
N ARG A 12 14.22 -2.77 -1.47
CA ARG A 12 13.02 -2.45 -2.25
C ARG A 12 11.83 -2.06 -1.37
N ILE A 13 11.69 -2.68 -0.19
CA ILE A 13 10.64 -2.35 0.78
C ILE A 13 10.94 -1.04 1.52
N ILE A 14 12.21 -0.75 1.80
CA ILE A 14 12.64 0.44 2.58
C ILE A 14 12.70 1.71 1.73
N ALA A 15 12.98 1.62 0.43
CA ALA A 15 13.16 2.80 -0.42
C ALA A 15 11.97 3.78 -0.37
N PRO A 16 10.70 3.33 -0.49
CA PRO A 16 9.54 4.22 -0.37
C PRO A 16 9.36 4.79 1.05
N LEU A 17 9.73 4.03 2.08
CA LEU A 17 9.68 4.49 3.49
C LEU A 17 10.69 5.61 3.75
N THR A 18 11.88 5.51 3.16
CA THR A 18 12.96 6.50 3.31
C THR A 18 12.63 7.78 2.57
N GLU A 19 12.06 7.68 1.37
CA GLU A 19 11.64 8.82 0.55
C GLU A 19 10.53 9.63 1.22
N ASN A 20 9.53 8.96 1.79
CA ASN A 20 8.38 9.62 2.41
C ASN A 20 8.61 10.04 3.87
N MET A 21 9.65 9.54 4.54
CA MET A 21 10.01 9.89 5.93
C MET A 21 11.51 10.14 6.13
N PRO A 22 12.08 11.20 5.53
CA PRO A 22 13.52 11.48 5.57
C PRO A 22 14.08 11.83 6.97
N LYS A 23 13.20 12.01 7.97
CA LYS A 23 13.56 12.33 9.37
C LYS A 23 13.41 11.17 10.35
N ALA A 24 12.88 10.03 9.91
CA ALA A 24 12.98 8.81 10.69
C ALA A 24 14.43 8.31 10.54
N GLY A 25 15.14 8.11 11.65
CA GLY A 25 16.57 7.77 11.65
C GLY A 25 16.89 6.41 11.00
N ASP A 26 18.12 5.92 11.22
CA ASP A 26 18.66 4.69 10.59
C ASP A 26 17.65 3.52 10.54
N PHE A 27 17.16 3.21 9.33
CA PHE A 27 16.27 2.09 9.05
C PHE A 27 17.06 0.76 9.00
N GLY A 28 17.59 0.34 10.15
CA GLY A 28 18.11 -1.02 10.31
C GLY A 28 16.99 -2.06 10.27
N PHE A 29 17.34 -3.33 10.01
CA PHE A 29 16.42 -4.48 10.03
C PHE A 29 15.57 -4.56 11.32
N ASP A 30 16.14 -4.15 12.45
CA ASP A 30 15.43 -4.07 13.74
C ASP A 30 14.50 -2.86 13.86
N ALA A 31 14.76 -1.75 13.15
CA ALA A 31 13.87 -0.60 13.10
C ALA A 31 12.61 -0.89 12.26
N ILE A 32 12.75 -1.72 11.22
CA ILE A 32 11.62 -2.19 10.38
C ILE A 32 10.78 -3.22 11.12
N ARG A 33 11.41 -4.13 11.88
CA ARG A 33 10.68 -4.98 12.83
C ARG A 33 9.94 -4.19 13.92
N ARG A 34 10.47 -3.02 14.30
CA ARG A 34 9.81 -2.07 15.21
C ARG A 34 8.73 -1.22 14.52
N LEU A 35 8.75 -1.11 13.19
CA LEU A 35 7.70 -0.48 12.38
C LEU A 35 6.48 -1.40 12.19
N GLY A 36 6.51 -2.65 12.68
CA GLY A 36 5.38 -3.58 12.65
C GLY A 36 5.45 -4.61 11.53
N ASN A 37 4.76 -5.74 11.68
CA ASN A 37 4.66 -6.74 10.60
C ASN A 37 3.90 -6.09 9.43
N PRO A 38 4.39 -6.12 8.18
CA PRO A 38 3.58 -5.64 7.06
C PRO A 38 2.34 -6.54 6.91
N MET A 39 1.17 -5.94 6.83
CA MET A 39 -0.07 -6.66 6.56
C MET A 39 -0.65 -6.22 5.21
N PRO A 40 -0.57 -7.05 4.16
CA PRO A 40 -1.16 -6.74 2.87
C PRO A 40 -2.65 -7.09 2.83
N MET A 41 -3.43 -6.26 2.13
CA MET A 41 -4.80 -6.53 1.71
C MET A 41 -4.89 -6.39 0.20
N LEU A 42 -5.38 -7.43 -0.47
CA LEU A 42 -5.65 -7.40 -1.90
C LEU A 42 -6.98 -6.68 -2.16
N VAL A 43 -6.95 -5.68 -3.03
CA VAL A 43 -8.13 -5.03 -3.62
C VAL A 43 -8.17 -5.41 -5.09
N HIS A 44 -9.26 -6.03 -5.54
CA HIS A 44 -9.44 -6.48 -6.92
C HIS A 44 -10.75 -5.91 -7.48
N ASN A 45 -10.67 -5.19 -8.60
CA ASN A 45 -11.85 -4.72 -9.29
C ASN A 45 -12.36 -5.79 -10.26
N GLU A 46 -13.28 -6.65 -9.83
CA GLU A 46 -13.98 -7.61 -10.70
C GLU A 46 -15.24 -7.02 -11.35
N GLY A 47 -15.51 -5.73 -11.12
CA GLY A 47 -16.63 -5.01 -11.70
C GLY A 47 -16.45 -4.74 -13.19
N GLN A 48 -17.51 -4.22 -13.82
CA GLN A 48 -17.50 -3.77 -15.21
C GLN A 48 -17.16 -2.28 -15.34
N GLU A 49 -17.08 -1.57 -14.21
CA GLU A 49 -16.82 -0.14 -14.14
C GLU A 49 -15.51 0.11 -13.38
N ARG A 50 -14.93 1.29 -13.60
CA ARG A 50 -13.74 1.72 -12.87
C ARG A 50 -14.06 1.91 -11.39
N LEU A 51 -13.18 1.44 -10.52
CA LEU A 51 -13.30 1.52 -9.06
C LEU A 51 -12.35 2.59 -8.52
N GLU A 52 -12.89 3.55 -7.75
CA GLU A 52 -12.09 4.43 -6.90
C GLU A 52 -11.72 3.69 -5.61
N LEU A 53 -10.43 3.59 -5.31
CA LEU A 53 -9.89 3.15 -4.03
C LEU A 53 -9.42 4.38 -3.26
N TRP A 54 -10.11 4.71 -2.17
CA TRP A 54 -9.78 5.84 -1.31
C TRP A 54 -9.06 5.37 -0.05
N LEU A 55 -7.82 5.80 0.14
CA LEU A 55 -6.96 5.38 1.24
C LEU A 55 -6.97 6.42 2.37
N GLU A 56 -7.52 6.03 3.51
CA GLU A 56 -7.56 6.82 4.74
C GLU A 56 -6.58 6.26 5.79
N PRO A 57 -6.05 7.07 6.72
CA PRO A 57 -6.27 8.52 6.89
C PRO A 57 -5.42 9.40 5.96
N PHE A 58 -4.82 8.82 4.92
CA PHE A 58 -3.82 9.46 4.07
C PHE A 58 -4.43 10.39 3.00
N GLY A 59 -5.74 10.31 2.76
CA GLY A 59 -6.45 11.15 1.80
C GLY A 59 -5.96 10.96 0.36
N GLN A 60 -5.56 9.74 -0.01
CA GLN A 60 -5.05 9.41 -1.34
C GLN A 60 -6.07 8.58 -2.11
N ASP A 61 -6.33 8.94 -3.35
CA ASP A 61 -7.15 8.17 -4.27
C ASP A 61 -6.30 7.34 -5.23
N TYR A 62 -6.80 6.15 -5.57
CA TYR A 62 -6.26 5.25 -6.56
C TYR A 62 -7.40 4.76 -7.43
N TRP A 63 -7.15 4.48 -8.70
CA TRP A 63 -8.22 4.12 -9.63
C TRP A 63 -7.88 2.80 -10.29
N LEU A 64 -8.74 1.78 -10.12
CA LEU A 64 -8.56 0.45 -10.70
C LEU A 64 -9.54 0.27 -11.86
N GLU A 65 -9.02 -0.06 -13.04
CA GLU A 65 -9.81 -0.52 -14.18
C GLU A 65 -10.43 -1.90 -13.91
N PRO A 66 -11.48 -2.29 -14.65
CA PRO A 66 -11.97 -3.66 -14.64
C PRO A 66 -10.86 -4.69 -14.83
N GLY A 67 -10.72 -5.61 -13.88
CA GLY A 67 -9.72 -6.67 -13.84
C GLY A 67 -8.38 -6.30 -13.17
N GLU A 68 -8.15 -5.03 -12.81
CA GLU A 68 -6.94 -4.64 -12.10
C GLU A 68 -7.04 -4.93 -10.59
N ALA A 69 -5.89 -5.21 -9.99
CA ALA A 69 -5.78 -5.42 -8.56
C ALA A 69 -4.52 -4.79 -8.00
N VAL A 70 -4.61 -4.35 -6.75
CA VAL A 70 -3.51 -3.75 -5.99
C VAL A 70 -3.43 -4.36 -4.60
N HIS A 71 -2.25 -4.32 -3.99
CA HIS A 71 -2.06 -4.59 -2.58
C HIS A 71 -1.96 -3.28 -1.82
N VAL A 72 -2.89 -3.05 -0.90
CA VAL A 72 -2.77 -2.04 0.15
C VAL A 72 -2.02 -2.69 1.30
N THR A 73 -0.84 -2.21 1.66
CA THR A 73 -0.03 -2.78 2.75
C THR A 73 0.04 -1.80 3.90
N SER A 74 -0.38 -2.27 5.07
CA SER A 74 -0.32 -1.54 6.33
C SER A 74 0.98 -1.88 7.06
N TYR A 75 1.68 -0.84 7.57
CA TYR A 75 2.91 -0.95 8.35
C TYR A 75 2.71 -0.24 9.69
N GLY A 76 2.74 -0.99 10.79
CA GLY A 76 2.61 -0.37 12.11
C GLY A 76 2.35 -1.37 13.23
N THR A 77 2.18 -0.83 14.43
CA THR A 77 1.42 -1.53 15.46
C THR A 77 -0.05 -1.14 15.28
N TRP A 78 -0.91 -2.11 14.99
CA TRP A 78 -2.37 -1.95 15.00
C TRP A 78 -2.96 -2.70 16.20
N SER A 79 -4.17 -2.35 16.63
CA SER A 79 -4.82 -3.00 17.77
C SER A 79 -5.14 -4.46 17.47
N ASP A 80 -5.98 -4.71 16.47
CA ASP A 80 -6.41 -6.06 16.03
C ASP A 80 -6.80 -6.10 14.53
N HIS A 81 -7.33 -4.99 14.00
CA HIS A 81 -7.77 -4.87 12.60
C HIS A 81 -6.85 -3.90 11.85
N PRO A 82 -5.94 -4.38 10.98
CA PRO A 82 -5.02 -3.53 10.24
C PRO A 82 -5.72 -2.65 9.19
N PHE A 83 -6.95 -3.04 8.82
CA PHE A 83 -7.80 -2.33 7.89
C PHE A 83 -9.24 -2.28 8.38
N GLU A 84 -9.91 -1.17 8.10
CA GLU A 84 -11.36 -1.05 8.05
C GLU A 84 -11.78 -0.67 6.63
N THR A 85 -12.91 -1.19 6.15
CA THR A 85 -13.33 -0.96 4.76
C THR A 85 -14.78 -0.57 4.66
N VAL A 86 -15.07 0.42 3.80
CA VAL A 86 -16.43 0.82 3.42
C VAL A 86 -16.55 0.72 1.91
N HIS A 87 -17.51 -0.05 1.43
CA HIS A 87 -17.77 -0.21 0.00
C HIS A 87 -19.06 0.51 -0.39
N GLU A 88 -18.97 1.33 -1.43
CA GLU A 88 -20.05 2.12 -2.02
C GLU A 88 -20.05 1.89 -3.55
N PRO A 89 -21.15 2.21 -4.26
CA PRO A 89 -21.18 2.11 -5.72
C PRO A 89 -20.02 2.90 -6.36
N GLY A 90 -19.09 2.19 -7.01
CA GLY A 90 -17.94 2.78 -7.69
C GLY A 90 -16.77 3.18 -6.78
N ARG A 91 -16.84 2.96 -5.47
CA ARG A 91 -15.78 3.34 -4.52
C ARG A 91 -15.58 2.30 -3.41
N LEU A 92 -14.32 2.02 -3.11
CA LEU A 92 -13.87 1.30 -1.92
C LEU A 92 -13.01 2.24 -1.07
N THR A 93 -13.46 2.57 0.14
CA THR A 93 -12.64 3.27 1.12
C THR A 93 -11.95 2.26 2.01
N VAL A 94 -10.63 2.37 2.13
CA VAL A 94 -9.78 1.56 3.00
C VAL A 94 -9.14 2.46 4.04
N TRP A 95 -9.49 2.27 5.30
CA TRP A 95 -8.80 2.84 6.45
C TRP A 95 -7.67 1.92 6.86
N ALA A 96 -6.42 2.33 6.68
CA ALA A 96 -5.31 1.68 7.34
C ALA A 96 -5.23 2.21 8.78
N THR A 97 -5.36 1.31 9.75
CA THR A 97 -5.34 1.66 11.18
C THR A 97 -3.92 1.81 11.74
N SER A 98 -2.93 1.67 10.86
CA SER A 98 -1.50 1.83 11.15
C SER A 98 -1.03 3.27 10.98
N TRP A 99 0.24 3.51 11.26
CA TRP A 99 0.88 4.81 11.02
C TRP A 99 1.23 5.05 9.55
N PHE A 100 1.33 3.99 8.75
CA PHE A 100 1.75 4.07 7.35
C PHE A 100 1.10 2.99 6.49
N ALA A 101 0.82 3.32 5.24
CA ALA A 101 0.37 2.38 4.23
C ALA A 101 0.96 2.68 2.85
N THR A 102 1.11 1.63 2.03
CA THR A 102 1.52 1.73 0.61
C THR A 102 0.51 1.03 -0.28
N VAL A 103 0.43 1.45 -1.55
CA VAL A 103 -0.33 0.74 -2.58
C VAL A 103 0.62 0.29 -3.69
N THR A 104 0.56 -1.00 -4.01
CA THR A 104 1.42 -1.62 -5.03
C THR A 104 0.60 -2.48 -5.99
N ASP A 105 1.07 -2.64 -7.22
CA ASP A 105 0.48 -3.60 -8.17
C ASP A 105 0.75 -5.05 -7.75
N ARG A 106 0.35 -6.02 -8.59
CA ARG A 106 0.59 -7.45 -8.34
C ARG A 106 2.06 -7.87 -8.41
N GLU A 107 2.90 -7.08 -9.08
CA GLU A 107 4.34 -7.33 -9.23
C GLU A 107 5.14 -6.67 -8.09
N GLY A 108 4.47 -5.87 -7.27
CA GLY A 108 5.03 -5.13 -6.15
C GLY A 108 5.65 -3.79 -6.54
N ASN A 109 5.32 -3.26 -7.72
CA ASN A 109 5.68 -1.88 -8.09
C ASN A 109 4.71 -0.90 -7.44
N GLU A 110 5.16 0.33 -7.17
CA GLU A 110 4.27 1.38 -6.67
C GLU A 110 3.12 1.62 -7.65
N PHE A 111 1.90 1.61 -7.13
CA PHE A 111 0.72 1.92 -7.92
C PHE A 111 0.46 3.44 -7.86
N PRO A 112 0.34 4.12 -9.00
CA PRO A 112 0.29 5.57 -9.01
C PRO A 112 -1.01 6.09 -8.38
N PRO A 113 -0.94 7.11 -7.49
CA PRO A 113 -2.12 7.78 -6.99
C PRO A 113 -2.76 8.67 -8.07
N GLY A 114 -4.03 9.02 -7.85
CA GLY A 114 -4.81 9.87 -8.72
C GLY A 114 -5.44 9.14 -9.91
N ARG A 115 -6.38 9.82 -10.54
CA ARG A 115 -7.07 9.30 -11.72
C ARG A 115 -6.13 9.22 -12.91
N ARG A 116 -5.99 8.02 -13.46
CA ARG A 116 -5.35 7.78 -14.75
C ARG A 116 -6.33 8.20 -15.85
N ASP A 117 -6.20 9.44 -16.30
CA ASP A 117 -6.89 9.87 -17.51
C ASP A 117 -6.13 9.28 -18.71
N THR A 118 -6.71 8.25 -19.31
CA THR A 118 -6.31 7.82 -20.65
C THR A 118 -6.75 8.89 -21.63
N THR A 119 -5.85 9.82 -21.95
CA THR A 119 -6.01 10.67 -23.13
C THR A 119 -6.14 9.74 -24.36
N PRO A 120 -7.14 9.93 -25.24
CA PRO A 120 -7.32 9.12 -26.45
C PRO A 120 -6.12 9.13 -27.39
#